data_AF-A0A8J5WHF8-F1
#
_entry.id   AF-A0A8J5WHF8-F1
#
_cell.length_a   1.000
_cell.length_b   1.000
_cell.length_c   1.000
_cell.angle_alpha   90.00
_cell.angle_beta   90.00
_cell.angle_gamma   90.00
#
_symmetry.space_group_name_H-M   'P 1'
#
loop_
_entity.id
_entity.type
_entity.pdbx_description
1 polymer ?
#
loop_
_entity_poly.entity_id
_entity_poly.type
_entity_poly.pdbx_seq_one_letter_code
_entity_poly.pdbx_strand_id
1 'polypeptide(L)'
;MQIIHVNLTQESPKLLEAGKKLDMTYSVKWVQTNVVFARRFEVYLDYPFFEHQIHWFSIFNSFMMVIFLTGLVSMILMRTLRNDYAKYAREDDDLELLERDVSEESGWKLVHGDVFRPPRSLVFLSAFVGIGTQMAALILLVIVLAIVGMLYVGRGAIITTFIVCYALTSFISGYVSGGLYSRNGAAIPFGTMVVIFVLWAFISFPLVLLGTVVGRNWSGAPNNPCRVKTIPRPIPEKKWYLTPFVISLMGGLLPFGSIFIEMYFVFTSFWNYKVYYVYGFMLLVFVILIIVTICVTIVGTYFLLNAENYHWQWTSFFSAASTSLYVYLYSIYYYHVKTKMSGFFQTSFYFGYTLMFCLGLGILCGAVGYLGSTLFVRRIYRNIKCD
;
A
#
# COMPACT_ATOMS: atom_id res chain seq x y z
N MET A 1 -20.53 31.73 31.34
CA MET A 1 -20.27 30.28 31.56
C MET A 1 -19.99 29.63 30.21
N GLN A 2 -18.94 28.83 30.09
CA GLN A 2 -18.69 28.02 28.90
C GLN A 2 -18.88 26.54 29.27
N ILE A 3 -19.72 25.85 28.51
CA ILE A 3 -19.93 24.41 28.65
C ILE A 3 -18.72 23.70 28.07
N ILE A 4 -18.22 22.72 28.80
CA ILE A 4 -16.90 22.09 28.59
C ILE A 4 -17.00 20.60 28.38
N HIS A 5 -17.97 19.96 29.02
CA HIS A 5 -18.43 18.62 28.70
C HIS A 5 -19.91 18.52 29.10
N VAL A 6 -20.65 17.63 28.45
CA VAL A 6 -22.04 17.32 28.80
C VAL A 6 -22.10 15.81 28.99
N ASN A 7 -22.53 15.37 30.16
CA ASN A 7 -22.86 13.97 30.39
C ASN A 7 -24.38 13.83 30.33
N LEU A 8 -24.87 12.88 29.55
CA LEU A 8 -26.29 12.72 29.26
C LEU A 8 -26.76 11.40 29.86
N THR A 9 -27.49 11.48 30.96
CA THR A 9 -28.06 10.33 31.67
C THR A 9 -29.54 10.23 31.34
N GLN A 10 -30.00 9.02 30.98
CA GLN A 10 -31.42 8.75 30.78
C GLN A 10 -32.01 8.26 32.10
N GLU A 11 -33.04 8.95 32.58
CA GLU A 11 -33.85 8.50 33.72
C GLU A 11 -35.26 8.13 33.25
N SER A 12 -35.82 7.06 33.80
CA SER A 12 -37.22 6.62 33.58
C SER A 12 -37.62 6.36 32.12
N PRO A 13 -37.11 5.29 31.48
CA PRO A 13 -37.52 4.92 30.13
C PRO A 13 -39.03 4.64 30.07
N LYS A 14 -39.73 5.25 29.10
CA LYS A 14 -41.17 5.04 28.85
C LYS A 14 -41.38 4.22 27.58
N LEU A 15 -42.39 3.35 27.58
CA LEU A 15 -42.76 2.54 26.42
C LEU A 15 -43.31 3.44 25.30
N LEU A 16 -42.82 3.26 24.06
CA LEU A 16 -43.25 4.01 22.89
C LEU A 16 -44.52 3.39 22.29
N GLU A 17 -45.62 4.14 22.27
CA GLU A 17 -46.90 3.75 21.65
C GLU A 17 -47.27 4.75 20.55
N ALA A 18 -47.77 4.25 19.40
CA ALA A 18 -48.13 5.09 18.27
C ALA A 18 -49.28 6.05 18.63
N GLY A 19 -49.05 7.36 18.44
CA GLY A 19 -50.05 8.41 18.72
C GLY A 19 -49.98 9.03 20.13
N LYS A 20 -49.11 8.53 21.02
CA LYS A 20 -48.94 9.08 22.37
C LYS A 20 -48.08 10.35 22.34
N LYS A 21 -48.60 11.47 22.84
CA LYS A 21 -47.80 12.69 23.04
C LYS A 21 -46.84 12.47 24.21
N LEU A 22 -45.55 12.66 23.97
CA LEU A 22 -44.49 12.56 24.97
C LEU A 22 -43.98 13.96 25.31
N ASP A 23 -44.10 14.35 26.57
CA ASP A 23 -43.48 15.57 27.07
C ASP A 23 -41.99 15.30 27.34
N MET A 24 -41.14 15.91 26.51
CA MET A 24 -39.68 15.84 26.63
C MET A 24 -39.24 16.85 27.69
N THR A 25 -38.95 16.38 28.91
CA THR A 25 -38.37 17.21 29.98
C THR A 25 -36.88 16.90 30.14
N TYR A 26 -36.05 17.91 30.31
CA TYR A 26 -34.64 17.76 30.63
C TYR A 26 -34.32 18.49 31.95
N SER A 27 -33.43 17.91 32.75
CA SER A 27 -32.86 18.58 33.92
C SER A 27 -31.38 18.83 33.66
N VAL A 28 -30.88 19.99 34.11
CA VAL A 28 -29.46 20.35 33.95
C VAL A 28 -28.87 20.56 35.33
N LYS A 29 -27.85 19.77 35.67
CA LYS A 29 -27.05 19.95 36.86
C LYS A 29 -25.70 20.54 36.47
N TRP A 30 -25.46 21.79 36.84
CA TRP A 30 -24.18 22.46 36.59
C TRP A 30 -23.16 22.05 37.65
N VAL A 31 -21.98 21.62 37.22
CA VAL A 31 -20.84 21.29 38.10
C VAL A 31 -19.65 22.14 37.68
N GLN A 32 -19.06 22.86 38.62
CA GLN A 32 -17.87 23.66 38.36
C GLN A 32 -16.66 22.76 38.14
N THR A 33 -15.88 23.03 37.09
CA THR A 33 -14.62 22.34 36.83
C THR A 33 -13.43 23.19 37.24
N ASN A 34 -12.35 22.53 37.66
CA ASN A 34 -11.02 23.14 37.84
C ASN A 34 -10.07 22.81 36.67
N VAL A 35 -10.55 22.15 35.61
CA VAL A 35 -9.72 21.73 34.47
C VAL A 35 -9.31 22.94 33.62
N VAL A 36 -8.00 23.14 33.51
CA VAL A 36 -7.35 24.17 32.69
C VAL A 36 -7.69 23.97 31.21
N PHE A 37 -7.87 25.07 30.46
CA PHE A 37 -8.31 25.03 29.06
C PHE A 37 -7.56 24.01 28.19
N ALA A 38 -6.24 23.94 28.31
CA ALA A 38 -5.37 23.04 27.55
C ALA A 38 -5.69 21.54 27.75
N ARG A 39 -6.16 21.14 28.94
CA ARG A 39 -6.42 19.73 29.28
C ARG A 39 -7.86 19.28 29.05
N ARG A 40 -8.76 20.19 28.68
CA ARG A 40 -10.19 19.86 28.53
C ARG A 40 -10.48 18.85 27.43
N PHE A 41 -9.61 18.76 26.42
CA PHE A 41 -9.74 17.81 25.32
C PHE A 41 -9.33 16.38 25.71
N GLU A 42 -8.59 16.20 26.82
CA GLU A 42 -8.10 14.89 27.27
C GLU A 42 -9.23 13.90 27.58
N VAL A 43 -10.40 14.39 28.00
CA VAL A 43 -11.60 13.55 28.26
C VAL A 43 -12.08 12.81 27.01
N TYR A 44 -11.80 13.34 25.81
CA TYR A 44 -12.14 12.69 24.53
C TYR A 44 -11.02 11.80 23.98
N LEU A 45 -9.84 11.84 24.61
CA LEU A 45 -8.71 10.94 24.34
C LEU A 45 -8.89 9.70 25.23
N ASP A 46 -9.84 8.85 24.87
CA ASP A 46 -10.34 7.71 25.66
C ASP A 46 -9.25 6.62 25.83
N TYR A 47 -8.28 6.85 26.73
CA TYR A 47 -7.14 5.98 27.03
C TYR A 47 -7.53 4.52 27.37
N PRO A 48 -8.61 4.25 28.13
CA PRO A 48 -9.01 2.89 28.48
C PRO A 48 -9.65 2.11 27.31
N PHE A 49 -10.23 2.80 26.33
CA PHE A 49 -10.90 2.15 25.19
C PHE A 49 -9.90 1.48 24.23
N PHE A 50 -8.70 2.04 24.12
CA PHE A 50 -7.58 1.48 23.37
C PHE A 50 -6.75 0.56 24.28
N GLU A 51 -7.40 -0.45 24.90
CA GLU A 51 -6.78 -1.38 25.83
C GLU A 51 -5.39 -1.87 25.35
N HIS A 52 -4.37 -1.71 26.20
CA HIS A 52 -2.98 -2.12 25.89
C HIS A 52 -2.87 -3.57 25.42
N GLN A 53 -3.71 -4.47 25.94
CA GLN A 53 -3.61 -5.92 25.67
C GLN A 53 -3.89 -6.27 24.20
N ILE A 54 -4.91 -5.64 23.58
CA ILE A 54 -5.29 -5.93 22.19
C ILE A 54 -4.22 -5.38 21.23
N HIS A 55 -3.62 -4.23 21.54
CA HIS A 55 -2.54 -3.64 20.75
C HIS A 55 -1.26 -4.48 20.78
N TRP A 56 -0.86 -5.01 21.94
CA TRP A 56 0.30 -5.90 22.05
C TRP A 56 0.09 -7.23 21.31
N PHE A 57 -1.11 -7.79 21.36
CA PHE A 57 -1.45 -8.98 20.58
C PHE A 57 -1.35 -8.73 19.08
N SER A 58 -1.82 -7.56 18.62
CA SER A 58 -1.70 -7.14 17.22
C SER A 58 -0.23 -7.01 16.79
N ILE A 59 0.61 -6.33 17.59
CA ILE A 59 2.05 -6.20 17.30
C ILE A 59 2.70 -7.57 17.16
N PHE A 60 2.43 -8.48 18.10
CA PHE A 60 3.03 -9.81 18.06
C PHE A 60 2.62 -10.58 16.80
N ASN A 61 1.32 -10.61 16.48
CA ASN A 61 0.81 -11.28 15.29
C ASN A 61 1.43 -10.73 14.00
N SER A 62 1.49 -9.40 13.88
CA SER A 62 2.03 -8.72 12.71
C SER A 62 3.57 -8.88 12.60
N PHE A 63 4.29 -8.90 13.72
CA PHE A 63 5.73 -9.13 13.76
C PHE A 63 6.12 -10.58 13.40
N MET A 64 5.36 -11.57 13.88
CA MET A 64 5.54 -12.98 13.50
C MET A 64 5.39 -13.19 11.99
N MET A 65 4.40 -12.54 11.36
CA MET A 65 4.22 -12.58 9.91
C MET A 65 5.41 -11.99 9.15
N VAL A 66 6.00 -10.89 9.65
CA VAL A 66 7.20 -10.29 9.04
C VAL A 66 8.39 -11.24 9.12
N ILE A 67 8.68 -11.84 10.28
CA ILE A 67 9.77 -12.80 10.44
C ILE A 67 9.60 -13.99 9.49
N PHE A 68 8.40 -14.55 9.44
CA PHE A 68 8.11 -15.69 8.57
C PHE A 68 8.35 -15.36 7.08
N LEU A 69 7.81 -14.23 6.61
CA LEU A 69 7.90 -13.84 5.20
C LEU A 69 9.30 -13.40 4.79
N THR A 70 10.01 -12.64 5.65
CA THR A 70 11.40 -12.26 5.41
C THR A 70 12.31 -13.48 5.39
N GLY A 71 12.08 -14.45 6.28
CA GLY A 71 12.76 -15.75 6.28
C GLY A 71 12.54 -16.52 4.97
N LEU A 72 11.30 -16.57 4.48
CA LEU A 72 10.96 -17.24 3.22
C LEU A 72 11.63 -16.55 2.02
N VAL A 73 11.59 -15.22 1.93
CA VAL A 73 12.27 -14.47 0.86
C VAL A 73 13.79 -14.67 0.92
N SER A 74 14.38 -14.63 2.12
CA SER A 74 15.80 -14.90 2.32
C SER A 74 16.17 -16.32 1.90
N MET A 75 15.35 -17.32 2.22
CA MET A 75 15.54 -18.70 1.79
C MET A 75 15.49 -18.83 0.26
N ILE A 76 14.55 -18.16 -0.42
CA ILE A 76 14.49 -18.12 -1.89
C ILE A 76 15.79 -17.55 -2.45
N LEU A 77 16.20 -16.37 -1.98
CA LEU A 77 17.43 -15.71 -2.44
C LEU A 77 18.68 -16.56 -2.17
N MET A 78 18.81 -17.11 -0.96
CA MET A 78 19.93 -17.98 -0.59
C MET A 78 19.95 -19.27 -1.40
N ARG A 79 18.79 -19.88 -1.69
CA ARG A 79 18.70 -21.06 -2.54
C ARG A 79 19.13 -20.74 -3.97
N THR A 80 18.67 -19.62 -4.53
CA THR A 80 19.09 -19.15 -5.86
C THR A 80 20.59 -18.90 -5.92
N LEU A 81 21.14 -18.16 -4.94
CA LEU A 81 22.57 -17.84 -4.88
C LEU A 81 23.44 -19.08 -4.63
N ARG A 82 23.03 -19.98 -3.74
CA ARG A 82 23.79 -21.21 -3.43
C ARG A 82 23.83 -22.16 -4.61
N ASN A 83 22.73 -22.29 -5.35
CA ASN A 83 22.69 -23.09 -6.58
C ASN A 83 23.62 -22.50 -7.66
N ASP A 84 23.75 -21.17 -7.74
CA ASP A 84 24.70 -20.53 -8.65
C ASP A 84 26.15 -20.74 -8.20
N TYR A 85 26.49 -20.55 -6.92
CA TYR A 85 27.85 -20.82 -6.40
C TYR A 85 28.27 -22.29 -6.55
N ALA A 86 27.36 -23.23 -6.30
CA ALA A 86 27.63 -24.65 -6.47
C ALA A 86 27.88 -25.05 -7.93
N LYS A 87 27.33 -24.30 -8.90
CA LYS A 87 27.57 -24.49 -10.32
C LYS A 87 28.97 -24.02 -10.74
N TYR A 88 29.40 -22.84 -10.26
CA TYR A 88 30.76 -22.35 -10.51
C TYR A 88 31.84 -23.23 -9.88
N ALA A 89 31.58 -23.82 -8.70
CA ALA A 89 32.52 -24.75 -8.07
C ALA A 89 32.65 -26.11 -8.80
N ARG A 90 31.73 -26.43 -9.73
CA ARG A 90 31.77 -27.65 -10.56
C ARG A 90 32.25 -27.40 -11.99
N GLU A 91 32.32 -26.14 -12.43
CA GLU A 91 32.82 -25.77 -13.78
C GLU A 91 34.33 -26.04 -13.96
N ASP A 92 35.09 -26.28 -12.88
CA ASP A 92 36.53 -26.60 -12.95
C ASP A 92 36.83 -28.08 -13.26
N ASP A 93 35.88 -29.02 -13.12
CA ASP A 93 36.20 -30.47 -13.12
C ASP A 93 35.67 -31.32 -14.30
N ASP A 94 34.69 -30.92 -15.12
CA ASP A 94 34.18 -31.83 -16.18
C ASP A 94 33.65 -31.13 -17.45
N LEU A 95 34.39 -31.25 -18.55
CA LEU A 95 34.04 -30.74 -19.90
C LEU A 95 32.92 -31.57 -20.59
N GLU A 96 32.60 -32.77 -20.09
CA GLU A 96 31.57 -33.68 -20.65
C GLU A 96 30.13 -33.44 -20.13
N LEU A 97 29.92 -32.55 -19.14
CA LEU A 97 28.58 -32.24 -18.58
C LEU A 97 27.84 -31.10 -19.31
N LEU A 98 28.48 -30.42 -20.27
CA LEU A 98 27.93 -29.26 -20.99
C LEU A 98 26.66 -29.58 -21.80
N GLU A 99 26.47 -30.82 -22.27
CA GLU A 99 25.26 -31.21 -23.01
C GLU A 99 24.05 -31.51 -22.09
N ARG A 100 24.26 -31.91 -20.83
CA ARG A 100 23.17 -32.20 -19.88
C ARG A 100 22.65 -30.96 -19.16
N ASP A 101 23.52 -29.96 -18.95
CA ASP A 101 23.21 -28.76 -18.17
C ASP A 101 22.45 -27.66 -18.96
N VAL A 102 22.42 -27.72 -20.30
CA VAL A 102 21.55 -26.87 -21.13
C VAL A 102 20.07 -27.25 -20.94
N SER A 103 19.78 -28.48 -20.50
CA SER A 103 18.41 -28.98 -20.33
C SER A 103 17.75 -28.60 -18.99
N GLU A 104 18.51 -28.10 -18.00
CA GLU A 104 17.99 -27.77 -16.65
C GLU A 104 18.20 -26.30 -16.25
N GLU A 105 18.14 -25.37 -17.21
CA GLU A 105 17.97 -23.96 -16.84
C GLU A 105 16.63 -23.76 -16.13
N SER A 106 16.70 -23.49 -14.81
CA SER A 106 15.54 -23.18 -13.97
C SER A 106 14.58 -22.20 -14.66
N GLY A 107 13.27 -22.47 -14.65
CA GLY A 107 12.28 -21.78 -15.51
C GLY A 107 12.35 -20.24 -15.51
N TRP A 108 12.76 -19.60 -14.41
CA TRP A 108 12.99 -18.16 -14.38
C TRP A 108 14.19 -17.73 -15.25
N LYS A 109 15.29 -18.49 -15.29
CA LYS A 109 16.49 -18.19 -16.11
C LYS A 109 16.17 -18.19 -17.61
N LEU A 110 15.27 -19.07 -18.05
CA LEU A 110 14.80 -19.14 -19.44
C LEU A 110 14.11 -17.86 -19.93
N VAL A 111 13.72 -16.96 -19.03
CA VAL A 111 12.95 -15.75 -19.33
C VAL A 111 13.84 -14.49 -19.39
N HIS A 112 15.16 -14.61 -19.20
CA HIS A 112 16.09 -13.46 -19.14
C HIS A 112 15.97 -12.49 -20.33
N GLY A 113 15.70 -12.99 -21.54
CA GLY A 113 15.55 -12.19 -22.75
C GLY A 113 14.22 -11.44 -22.87
N ASP A 114 13.20 -11.80 -22.09
CA ASP A 114 11.86 -11.21 -22.18
C ASP A 114 11.45 -10.46 -20.90
N VAL A 115 12.16 -10.68 -19.78
CA VAL A 115 11.79 -10.15 -18.46
C VAL A 115 11.82 -8.62 -18.37
N PHE A 116 12.66 -7.95 -19.17
CA PHE A 116 12.80 -6.49 -19.17
C PHE A 116 12.02 -5.80 -20.30
N ARG A 117 11.11 -6.51 -20.98
CA ARG A 117 10.23 -5.89 -21.97
C ARG A 117 9.31 -4.85 -21.32
N PRO A 118 8.99 -3.75 -22.01
CA PRO A 118 8.03 -2.78 -21.52
C PRO A 118 6.65 -3.46 -21.31
N PRO A 119 5.98 -3.23 -20.17
CA PRO A 119 4.66 -3.78 -19.92
C PRO A 119 3.62 -3.22 -20.88
N ARG A 120 2.55 -3.98 -21.12
CA ARG A 120 1.36 -3.48 -21.81
C ARG A 120 0.88 -2.22 -21.09
N SER A 121 0.49 -1.18 -21.83
CA SER A 121 0.01 0.10 -21.27
C SER A 121 0.93 0.75 -20.21
N LEU A 122 2.23 0.87 -20.53
CA LEU A 122 3.27 1.50 -19.71
C LEU A 122 2.86 2.85 -19.08
N VAL A 123 2.10 3.69 -19.81
CA VAL A 123 1.64 5.00 -19.32
C VAL A 123 0.85 4.85 -18.01
N PHE A 124 -0.13 3.94 -17.96
CA PHE A 124 -0.94 3.73 -16.76
C PHE A 124 -0.13 3.13 -15.61
N LEU A 125 0.77 2.18 -15.90
CA LEU A 125 1.63 1.62 -14.86
C LEU A 125 2.55 2.70 -14.26
N SER A 126 3.15 3.54 -15.09
CA SER A 126 4.00 4.65 -14.63
C SER A 126 3.24 5.66 -13.77
N ALA A 127 2.02 6.02 -14.18
CA ALA A 127 1.17 6.92 -13.42
C ALA A 127 0.76 6.31 -12.06
N PHE A 128 0.30 5.07 -12.03
CA PHE A 128 -0.13 4.42 -10.78
C PHE A 128 1.03 4.19 -9.82
N VAL A 129 2.21 3.77 -10.31
CA VAL A 129 3.40 3.60 -9.47
C VAL A 129 3.88 4.96 -8.93
N GLY A 130 3.84 6.02 -9.74
CA GLY A 130 4.13 7.38 -9.29
C GLY A 130 3.18 7.87 -8.20
N ILE A 131 1.87 7.74 -8.41
CA ILE A 131 0.86 8.14 -7.43
C ILE A 131 1.03 7.33 -6.13
N GLY A 132 1.21 6.01 -6.22
CA GLY A 132 1.34 5.17 -5.03
C GLY A 132 2.60 5.46 -4.21
N THR A 133 3.72 5.78 -4.86
CA THR A 133 4.94 6.20 -4.15
C THR A 133 4.78 7.56 -3.46
N GLN A 134 4.10 8.51 -4.09
CA GLN A 134 3.73 9.76 -3.43
C GLN A 134 2.83 9.49 -2.23
N MET A 135 1.82 8.64 -2.36
CA MET A 135 0.91 8.30 -1.24
C MET A 135 1.66 7.65 -0.08
N ALA A 136 2.64 6.77 -0.35
CA ALA A 136 3.48 6.19 0.69
C ALA A 136 4.30 7.25 1.43
N ALA A 137 4.95 8.16 0.69
CA ALA A 137 5.72 9.25 1.28
C ALA A 137 4.84 10.24 2.06
N LEU A 138 3.65 10.54 1.56
CA LEU A 138 2.66 11.40 2.20
C LEU A 138 2.21 10.82 3.55
N ILE A 139 1.80 9.55 3.59
CA ILE A 139 1.34 8.91 4.82
C ILE A 139 2.47 8.87 5.85
N LEU A 140 3.68 8.50 5.43
CA LEU A 140 4.86 8.52 6.30
C LEU A 140 5.11 9.92 6.88
N LEU A 141 5.12 10.96 6.04
CA LEU A 141 5.35 12.33 6.44
C LEU A 141 4.28 12.83 7.42
N VAL A 142 3.00 12.56 7.14
CA VAL A 142 1.89 12.97 8.01
C VAL A 142 1.95 12.26 9.35
N ILE A 143 2.28 10.96 9.38
CA ILE A 143 2.46 10.21 10.64
C ILE A 143 3.61 10.80 11.46
N VAL A 144 4.77 11.07 10.84
CA VAL A 144 5.93 11.68 11.52
C VAL A 144 5.58 13.07 12.07
N LEU A 145 4.89 13.91 11.28
CA LEU A 145 4.43 15.22 11.73
C LEU A 145 3.37 15.13 12.82
N ALA A 146 2.55 14.07 12.86
CA ALA A 146 1.58 13.85 13.93
C ALA A 146 2.22 13.35 15.23
N ILE A 147 3.39 12.70 15.15
CA ILE A 147 4.18 12.30 16.33
C ILE A 147 4.91 13.52 16.91
N VAL A 148 5.51 14.34 16.05
CA VAL A 148 6.30 15.52 16.47
C VAL A 148 5.41 16.71 16.83
N GLY A 149 4.38 16.95 16.02
CA GLY A 149 3.45 18.04 16.17
C GLY A 149 2.19 17.60 16.90
N MET A 150 1.69 18.45 17.80
CA MET A 150 0.40 18.28 18.48
C MET A 150 -0.77 18.54 17.51
N LEU A 151 -0.77 17.87 16.35
CA LEU A 151 -1.71 18.09 15.23
C LEU A 151 -3.17 17.79 15.60
N TYR A 152 -3.41 17.10 16.72
CA TYR A 152 -4.74 16.84 17.26
C TYR A 152 -5.37 18.06 17.95
N VAL A 153 -4.60 19.12 18.25
CA VAL A 153 -5.06 20.28 19.03
C VAL A 153 -5.86 21.28 18.18
N GLY A 154 -5.56 21.40 16.88
CA GLY A 154 -6.23 22.35 15.98
C GLY A 154 -7.39 21.73 15.20
N ARG A 155 -8.58 22.35 15.23
CA ARG A 155 -9.72 21.93 14.40
C ARG A 155 -9.33 22.01 12.92
N GLY A 156 -9.34 20.88 12.22
CA GLY A 156 -8.94 20.80 10.80
C GLY A 156 -7.44 20.86 10.54
N ALA A 157 -6.58 20.86 11.58
CA ALA A 157 -5.13 20.88 11.42
C ALA A 157 -4.61 19.63 10.67
N ILE A 158 -5.19 18.46 10.93
CA ILE A 158 -4.83 17.22 10.22
C ILE A 158 -5.16 17.32 8.72
N ILE A 159 -6.35 17.83 8.37
CA ILE A 159 -6.79 17.95 6.97
C ILE A 159 -5.93 18.96 6.22
N THR A 160 -5.68 20.13 6.81
CA THR A 160 -4.83 21.17 6.22
C THR A 160 -3.39 20.69 6.06
N THR A 161 -2.83 20.02 7.08
CA THR A 161 -1.50 19.39 7.00
C THR A 161 -1.45 18.35 5.89
N PHE A 162 -2.48 17.51 5.75
CA PHE A 162 -2.57 16.51 4.69
C PHE A 162 -2.56 17.15 3.29
N ILE A 163 -3.32 18.22 3.07
CA ILE A 163 -3.36 18.95 1.79
C ILE A 163 -1.99 19.56 1.47
N VAL A 164 -1.34 20.21 2.43
CA VAL A 164 -0.01 20.81 2.25
C VAL A 164 1.04 19.74 1.98
N CYS A 165 1.06 18.66 2.76
CA CYS A 165 1.99 17.56 2.56
C CYS A 165 1.74 16.87 1.20
N TYR A 166 0.49 16.73 0.77
CA TYR A 166 0.15 16.18 -0.54
C TYR A 166 0.77 17.01 -1.68
N ALA A 167 0.65 18.34 -1.60
CA ALA A 167 1.29 19.24 -2.56
C ALA A 167 2.83 19.12 -2.53
N LEU A 168 3.44 19.10 -1.34
CA LEU A 168 4.89 18.98 -1.18
C LEU A 168 5.44 17.65 -1.68
N THR A 169 4.71 16.55 -1.52
CA THR A 169 5.15 15.21 -1.95
C THR A 169 4.91 14.93 -3.43
N SER A 170 4.20 15.82 -4.14
CA SER A 170 3.84 15.63 -5.56
C SER A 170 5.05 15.46 -6.49
N PHE A 171 6.20 16.06 -6.17
CA PHE A 171 7.43 15.88 -6.97
C PHE A 171 7.91 14.42 -7.00
N ILE A 172 7.63 13.64 -5.95
CA ILE A 172 8.02 12.22 -5.84
C ILE A 172 7.27 11.40 -6.90
N SER A 173 5.97 11.66 -7.07
CA SER A 173 5.16 11.02 -8.12
C SER A 173 5.71 11.31 -9.50
N GLY A 174 6.07 12.58 -9.77
CA GLY A 174 6.70 12.98 -11.03
C GLY A 174 8.03 12.29 -11.30
N TYR A 175 8.92 12.25 -10.30
CA TYR A 175 10.22 11.59 -10.41
C TYR A 175 10.10 10.09 -10.70
N VAL A 176 9.25 9.38 -9.94
CA VAL A 176 9.08 7.92 -10.09
C VAL A 176 8.36 7.58 -11.40
N SER A 177 7.28 8.29 -11.74
CA SER A 177 6.52 8.06 -12.98
C SER A 177 7.39 8.34 -14.23
N GLY A 178 8.03 9.51 -14.27
CA GLY A 178 8.89 9.91 -15.38
C GLY A 178 10.12 9.03 -15.53
N GLY A 179 10.75 8.63 -14.42
CA GLY A 179 11.88 7.70 -14.42
C GLY A 179 11.48 6.31 -14.90
N LEU A 180 10.34 5.78 -14.45
CA LEU A 180 9.86 4.47 -14.88
C LEU A 180 9.50 4.44 -16.37
N TYR A 181 8.85 5.50 -16.86
CA TYR A 181 8.50 5.62 -18.27
C TYR A 181 9.75 5.69 -19.17
N SER A 182 10.73 6.53 -18.80
CA SER A 182 11.98 6.71 -19.56
C SER A 182 12.83 5.44 -19.61
N ARG A 183 12.88 4.67 -18.51
CA ARG A 183 13.60 3.38 -18.42
C ARG A 183 13.06 2.30 -19.36
N ASN A 184 11.85 2.47 -19.90
CA ASN A 184 11.22 1.52 -20.79
C ASN A 184 11.23 1.97 -22.27
N GLY A 185 11.98 3.03 -22.61
CA GLY A 185 12.26 3.43 -24.00
C GLY A 185 11.10 4.13 -24.73
N ALA A 186 10.04 4.55 -24.01
CA ALA A 186 8.89 5.22 -24.61
C ALA A 186 9.05 6.76 -24.55
N ALA A 187 8.59 7.47 -25.59
CA ALA A 187 8.54 8.93 -25.66
C ALA A 187 7.07 9.41 -25.64
N ILE A 188 6.74 10.40 -24.81
CA ILE A 188 5.39 10.97 -24.75
C ILE A 188 5.25 12.03 -25.87
N PRO A 189 4.24 11.93 -26.76
CA PRO A 189 3.99 12.96 -27.78
C PRO A 189 3.49 14.27 -27.16
N PHE A 190 3.97 15.39 -27.69
CA PHE A 190 3.72 16.75 -27.21
C PHE A 190 2.23 17.11 -27.05
N GLY A 191 1.36 16.60 -27.92
CA GLY A 191 -0.09 16.89 -27.85
C GLY A 191 -0.78 16.33 -26.61
N THR A 192 -0.35 15.16 -26.12
CA THR A 192 -0.89 14.58 -24.87
C THR A 192 -0.44 15.39 -23.65
N MET A 193 0.72 16.05 -23.74
CA MET A 193 1.20 16.97 -22.71
C MET A 193 0.29 18.20 -22.63
N VAL A 194 -0.14 18.79 -23.76
CA VAL A 194 -0.99 20.00 -23.80
C VAL A 194 -2.41 19.76 -23.26
N VAL A 195 -3.02 18.60 -23.52
CA VAL A 195 -4.39 18.30 -23.04
C VAL A 195 -4.43 18.05 -21.52
N ILE A 196 -3.41 17.37 -20.99
CA ILE A 196 -3.26 17.15 -19.53
C ILE A 196 -2.85 18.47 -18.84
N PHE A 197 -2.10 19.33 -19.53
CA PHE A 197 -1.62 20.64 -19.06
C PHE A 197 -2.76 21.63 -18.78
N VAL A 198 -3.77 21.74 -19.65
CA VAL A 198 -4.89 22.69 -19.45
C VAL A 198 -5.76 22.32 -18.23
N LEU A 199 -5.90 21.03 -17.92
CA LEU A 199 -6.70 20.53 -16.80
C LEU A 199 -6.01 20.61 -15.42
N TRP A 200 -4.70 20.87 -15.36
CA TRP A 200 -3.86 20.68 -14.15
C TRP A 200 -2.89 21.85 -13.82
N ALA A 201 -2.93 22.94 -14.59
CA ALA A 201 -1.85 23.93 -14.70
C ALA A 201 -1.52 24.77 -13.44
N PHE A 202 -2.46 25.02 -12.53
CA PHE A 202 -2.30 26.17 -11.64
C PHE A 202 -1.54 25.93 -10.33
N ILE A 203 -1.27 24.67 -9.91
CA ILE A 203 -0.54 24.42 -8.64
C ILE A 203 0.40 23.21 -8.73
N SER A 204 -0.09 22.06 -9.18
CA SER A 204 0.71 20.82 -9.11
C SER A 204 1.71 20.68 -10.27
N PHE A 205 1.48 21.42 -11.37
CA PHE A 205 2.29 21.44 -12.58
C PHE A 205 3.80 21.68 -12.40
N PRO A 206 4.25 22.76 -11.73
CA PRO A 206 5.68 23.03 -11.60
C PRO A 206 6.43 21.95 -10.81
N LEU A 207 5.80 21.35 -9.78
CA LEU A 207 6.48 20.35 -8.94
C LEU A 207 6.66 18.99 -9.63
N VAL A 208 5.64 18.53 -10.38
CA VAL A 208 5.77 17.27 -11.14
C VAL A 208 6.61 17.45 -12.39
N LEU A 209 6.56 18.61 -13.07
CA LEU A 209 7.45 18.90 -14.18
C LEU A 209 8.92 18.95 -13.73
N LEU A 210 9.21 19.57 -12.58
CA LEU A 210 10.56 19.56 -12.02
C LEU A 210 11.00 18.15 -11.64
N GLY A 211 10.13 17.36 -10.99
CA GLY A 211 10.41 15.96 -10.66
C GLY A 211 10.64 15.07 -11.89
N THR A 212 9.85 15.23 -12.95
CA THR A 212 9.99 14.46 -14.20
C THR A 212 11.23 14.87 -15.00
N VAL A 213 11.55 16.17 -15.09
CA VAL A 213 12.75 16.67 -15.79
C VAL A 213 14.02 16.21 -15.07
N VAL A 214 14.07 16.35 -13.75
CA VAL A 214 15.17 15.83 -12.92
C VAL A 214 15.27 14.32 -13.05
N GLY A 215 14.14 13.61 -12.97
CA GLY A 215 14.08 12.16 -13.11
C GLY A 215 14.60 11.67 -14.45
N ARG A 216 14.27 12.37 -15.54
CA ARG A 216 14.74 12.05 -16.90
C ARG A 216 16.24 12.32 -17.06
N ASN A 217 16.73 13.47 -16.61
CA ASN A 217 18.13 13.85 -16.79
C ASN A 217 19.07 12.97 -15.94
N TRP A 218 18.63 12.50 -14.78
CA TRP A 218 19.46 11.68 -13.89
C TRP A 218 19.36 10.17 -14.16
N SER A 219 18.28 9.70 -14.80
CA SER A 219 18.04 8.25 -14.95
C SER A 219 18.78 7.57 -16.11
N GLY A 220 19.40 8.31 -17.02
CA GLY A 220 20.22 7.76 -18.12
C GLY A 220 19.47 6.81 -19.07
N ALA A 221 20.22 6.15 -19.96
CA ALA A 221 19.69 5.10 -20.84
C ALA A 221 19.31 3.84 -20.02
N PRO A 222 18.32 3.04 -20.47
CA PRO A 222 17.94 1.80 -19.80
C PRO A 222 19.12 0.83 -19.65
N ASN A 223 19.69 0.73 -18.44
CA ASN A 223 20.76 -0.21 -18.13
C ASN A 223 20.17 -1.52 -17.57
N ASN A 224 19.61 -2.34 -18.47
CA ASN A 224 19.05 -3.65 -18.11
C ASN A 224 20.18 -4.68 -17.99
N PRO A 225 20.14 -5.57 -16.98
CA PRO A 225 21.22 -6.55 -16.77
C PRO A 225 21.32 -7.61 -17.88
N CYS A 226 20.24 -7.83 -18.65
CA CYS A 226 20.26 -8.72 -19.81
C CYS A 226 19.65 -8.04 -21.04
N ARG A 227 20.16 -8.42 -22.22
CA ARG A 227 19.66 -7.93 -23.50
C ARG A 227 18.25 -8.44 -23.75
N VAL A 228 17.35 -7.52 -24.10
CA VAL A 228 15.96 -7.86 -24.43
C VAL A 228 15.91 -8.42 -25.86
N LYS A 229 15.37 -9.62 -26.03
CA LYS A 229 15.15 -10.22 -27.36
C LYS A 229 14.11 -9.42 -28.14
N THR A 230 14.15 -9.46 -29.47
CA THR A 230 13.16 -8.75 -30.31
C THR A 230 11.83 -9.50 -30.37
N ILE A 231 11.87 -10.83 -30.53
CA ILE A 231 10.68 -11.69 -30.66
C ILE A 231 10.29 -12.29 -29.30
N PRO A 232 9.05 -12.10 -28.82
CA PRO A 232 8.61 -12.63 -27.53
C PRO A 232 8.43 -14.15 -27.60
N ARG A 233 8.90 -14.87 -26.57
CA ARG A 233 8.68 -16.31 -26.48
C ARG A 233 7.21 -16.67 -26.19
N PRO A 234 6.70 -17.81 -26.70
CA PRO A 234 5.41 -18.34 -26.26
C PRO A 234 5.48 -18.76 -24.79
N ILE A 235 4.40 -18.48 -24.04
CA ILE A 235 4.26 -18.84 -22.62
C ILE A 235 3.62 -20.23 -22.56
N PRO A 236 4.21 -21.21 -21.85
CA PRO A 236 3.64 -22.55 -21.75
C PRO A 236 2.31 -22.56 -20.96
N GLU A 237 1.47 -23.56 -21.23
CA GLU A 237 0.27 -23.80 -20.43
C GLU A 237 0.65 -24.19 -19.00
N LYS A 238 -0.04 -23.60 -18.03
CA LYS A 238 0.31 -23.72 -16.61
C LYS A 238 -0.91 -24.06 -15.76
N LYS A 239 -0.63 -24.65 -14.60
CA LYS A 239 -1.64 -24.99 -13.60
C LYS A 239 -2.41 -23.75 -13.14
N TRP A 240 -3.68 -23.93 -12.79
CA TRP A 240 -4.62 -22.84 -12.48
C TRP A 240 -4.11 -21.85 -11.42
N TYR A 241 -3.41 -22.33 -10.40
CA TYR A 241 -2.89 -21.52 -9.29
C TYR A 241 -1.68 -20.63 -9.68
N LEU A 242 -1.02 -20.92 -10.80
CA LEU A 242 0.10 -20.11 -11.32
C LEU A 242 -0.37 -19.02 -12.30
N THR A 243 -1.69 -18.87 -12.50
CA THR A 243 -2.23 -17.83 -13.37
C THR A 243 -2.03 -16.44 -12.76
N PRO A 244 -1.74 -15.40 -13.57
CA PRO A 244 -1.51 -14.04 -13.07
C PRO A 244 -2.66 -13.50 -12.23
N PHE A 245 -3.90 -13.86 -12.59
CA PHE A 245 -5.10 -13.47 -11.89
C PHE A 245 -5.17 -14.04 -10.47
N VAL A 246 -4.93 -15.36 -10.32
CA VAL A 246 -4.98 -16.03 -9.01
C VAL A 246 -3.86 -15.52 -8.08
N ILE A 247 -2.64 -15.36 -8.61
CA ILE A 247 -1.51 -14.78 -7.85
C ILE A 247 -1.82 -13.34 -7.42
N SER A 248 -2.47 -12.56 -8.29
CA SER A 248 -2.87 -11.19 -7.97
C SER A 248 -3.91 -11.15 -6.84
N LEU A 249 -4.90 -12.04 -6.87
CA LEU A 249 -5.93 -12.10 -5.84
C LEU A 249 -5.35 -12.58 -4.50
N MET A 250 -4.61 -13.68 -4.49
CA MET A 250 -4.06 -14.29 -3.26
C MET A 250 -3.00 -13.42 -2.57
N GLY A 251 -2.27 -12.60 -3.32
CA GLY A 251 -1.19 -11.77 -2.79
C GLY A 251 -1.63 -10.80 -1.70
N GLY A 252 -2.88 -10.33 -1.75
CA GLY A 252 -3.40 -9.35 -0.79
C GLY A 252 -3.79 -9.93 0.57
N LEU A 253 -3.93 -11.26 0.69
CA LEU A 253 -4.46 -11.91 1.89
C LEU A 253 -3.52 -11.78 3.09
N LEU A 254 -2.23 -12.02 2.89
CA LEU A 254 -1.23 -11.95 3.98
C LEU A 254 -0.97 -10.50 4.46
N PRO A 255 -0.80 -9.50 3.57
CA PRO A 255 -0.74 -8.11 4.00
C PRO A 255 -2.01 -7.68 4.74
N PHE A 256 -3.20 -8.08 4.27
CA PHE A 256 -4.46 -7.81 4.98
C PHE A 256 -4.48 -8.45 6.37
N GLY A 257 -4.09 -9.72 6.50
CA GLY A 257 -4.00 -10.40 7.79
C GLY A 257 -3.06 -9.70 8.78
N SER A 258 -1.95 -9.13 8.27
CA SER A 258 -0.99 -8.39 9.11
C SER A 258 -1.50 -7.04 9.62
N ILE A 259 -2.54 -6.48 9.01
CA ILE A 259 -3.15 -5.20 9.43
C ILE A 259 -4.60 -5.37 9.92
N PHE A 260 -5.10 -6.60 10.04
CA PHE A 260 -6.53 -6.86 10.27
C PHE A 260 -7.05 -6.21 11.55
N ILE A 261 -6.35 -6.43 12.67
CA ILE A 261 -6.70 -5.88 13.98
C ILE A 261 -6.60 -4.35 13.95
N GLU A 262 -5.63 -3.82 13.22
CA GLU A 262 -5.40 -2.39 13.07
C GLU A 262 -6.48 -1.69 12.29
N MET A 263 -6.95 -2.36 11.24
CA MET A 263 -8.04 -1.89 10.44
C MET A 263 -9.29 -1.67 11.30
N TYR A 264 -9.57 -2.54 12.27
CA TYR A 264 -10.67 -2.34 13.22
C TYR A 264 -10.55 -1.03 14.01
N PHE A 265 -9.36 -0.72 14.53
CA PHE A 265 -9.11 0.51 15.28
C PHE A 265 -9.20 1.75 14.37
N VAL A 266 -8.69 1.66 13.15
CA VAL A 266 -8.81 2.70 12.12
C VAL A 266 -10.29 2.97 11.82
N PHE A 267 -11.07 1.95 11.45
CA PHE A 267 -12.51 2.10 11.13
C PHE A 267 -13.30 2.67 12.31
N THR A 268 -13.00 2.20 13.52
CA THR A 268 -13.67 2.70 14.74
C THR A 268 -13.36 4.17 14.97
N SER A 269 -12.14 4.61 14.70
CA SER A 269 -11.76 6.01 14.89
C SER A 269 -12.38 6.92 13.84
N PHE A 270 -12.44 6.48 12.57
CA PHE A 270 -13.09 7.23 11.49
C PHE A 270 -14.61 7.33 11.64
N TRP A 271 -15.29 6.25 12.04
CA TRP A 271 -16.75 6.18 11.98
C TRP A 271 -17.47 6.31 13.33
N ASN A 272 -16.81 6.04 14.47
CA ASN A 272 -17.38 6.23 15.81
C ASN A 272 -16.87 7.49 16.53
N TYR A 273 -16.28 8.44 15.80
CA TYR A 273 -15.82 9.75 16.30
C TYR A 273 -14.81 9.69 17.46
N LYS A 274 -14.16 8.55 17.69
CA LYS A 274 -13.09 8.43 18.70
C LYS A 274 -11.76 8.83 18.07
N VAL A 275 -11.04 9.75 18.71
CA VAL A 275 -9.75 10.22 18.18
C VAL A 275 -8.68 9.17 18.46
N TYR A 276 -8.13 8.59 17.39
CA TYR A 276 -6.98 7.71 17.49
C TYR A 276 -5.72 8.54 17.76
N TYR A 277 -5.15 8.43 18.96
CA TYR A 277 -3.99 9.26 19.36
C TYR A 277 -2.66 8.49 19.34
N VAL A 278 -2.68 7.17 19.11
CA VAL A 278 -1.48 6.31 19.17
C VAL A 278 -0.69 6.34 17.86
N TYR A 279 -0.25 7.52 17.41
CA TYR A 279 0.41 7.70 16.11
C TYR A 279 1.70 6.87 15.93
N GLY A 280 2.44 6.61 17.02
CA GLY A 280 3.63 5.75 16.97
C GLY A 280 3.31 4.30 16.59
N PHE A 281 2.13 3.81 16.98
CA PHE A 281 1.65 2.48 16.60
C PHE A 281 1.20 2.43 15.14
N MET A 282 0.53 3.47 14.65
CA MET A 282 0.23 3.61 13.21
C MET A 282 1.50 3.59 12.35
N LEU A 283 2.59 4.23 12.81
CA LEU A 283 3.88 4.19 12.11
C LEU A 283 4.41 2.75 12.00
N LEU A 284 4.38 2.00 13.12
CA LEU A 284 4.83 0.62 13.17
C LEU A 284 4.01 -0.24 12.20
N VAL A 285 2.69 -0.14 12.23
CA VAL A 285 1.78 -0.89 11.35
C VAL A 285 2.01 -0.53 9.88
N PHE A 286 2.24 0.75 9.58
CA PHE A 286 2.57 1.20 8.23
C PHE A 286 3.88 0.58 7.73
N VAL A 287 4.94 0.56 8.55
CA VAL A 287 6.22 -0.08 8.21
C VAL A 287 6.04 -1.58 7.99
N ILE A 288 5.28 -2.26 8.86
CA ILE A 288 4.98 -3.69 8.69
C ILE A 288 4.25 -3.94 7.37
N LEU A 289 3.22 -3.15 7.06
CA LEU A 289 2.46 -3.29 5.83
C LEU A 289 3.37 -3.18 4.61
N ILE A 290 4.29 -2.21 4.58
CA ILE A 290 5.26 -2.04 3.50
C ILE A 290 6.13 -3.28 3.36
N ILE A 291 6.71 -3.78 4.46
CA ILE A 291 7.60 -4.96 4.43
C ILE A 291 6.85 -6.21 3.95
N VAL A 292 5.69 -6.49 4.55
CA VAL A 292 4.87 -7.67 4.20
C VAL A 292 4.42 -7.61 2.75
N THR A 293 3.98 -6.44 2.27
CA THR A 293 3.59 -6.23 0.87
C THR A 293 4.76 -6.51 -0.08
N ILE A 294 5.96 -6.00 0.22
CA ILE A 294 7.17 -6.29 -0.58
C ILE A 294 7.49 -7.79 -0.57
N CYS A 295 7.47 -8.44 0.59
CA CYS A 295 7.83 -9.86 0.66
C CYS A 295 6.86 -10.74 -0.13
N VAL A 296 5.54 -10.55 0.04
CA VAL A 296 4.53 -11.36 -0.64
C VAL A 296 4.56 -11.14 -2.16
N THR A 297 4.77 -9.90 -2.60
CA THR A 297 4.88 -9.57 -4.02
C THR A 297 6.14 -10.15 -4.65
N ILE A 298 7.29 -10.14 -3.96
CA ILE A 298 8.51 -10.82 -4.40
C ILE A 298 8.25 -12.32 -4.59
N VAL A 299 7.63 -12.98 -3.61
CA VAL A 299 7.31 -14.41 -3.66
C VAL A 299 6.37 -14.71 -4.84
N GLY A 300 5.32 -13.91 -5.02
CA GLY A 300 4.40 -14.04 -6.15
C GLY A 300 5.10 -13.85 -7.50
N THR A 301 5.99 -12.86 -7.62
CA THR A 301 6.79 -12.67 -8.85
C THR A 301 7.76 -13.80 -9.11
N TYR A 302 8.38 -14.36 -8.08
CA TYR A 302 9.28 -15.51 -8.22
C TYR A 302 8.53 -16.75 -8.72
N PHE A 303 7.35 -17.06 -8.17
CA PHE A 303 6.52 -18.16 -8.67
C PHE A 303 6.07 -17.94 -10.12
N LEU A 304 5.73 -16.71 -10.49
CA LEU A 304 5.35 -16.37 -11.85
C LEU A 304 6.51 -16.55 -12.84
N LEU A 305 7.71 -16.14 -12.47
CA LEU A 305 8.91 -16.31 -13.29
C LEU A 305 9.33 -17.78 -13.40
N ASN A 306 9.20 -18.57 -12.33
CA ASN A 306 9.40 -20.02 -12.39
C ASN A 306 8.38 -20.72 -13.29
N ALA A 307 7.20 -20.13 -13.47
CA ALA A 307 6.19 -20.58 -14.43
C ALA A 307 6.43 -20.02 -15.85
N GLU A 308 7.65 -19.54 -16.15
CA GLU A 308 8.10 -19.03 -17.44
C GLU A 308 7.28 -17.86 -17.99
N ASN A 309 6.60 -17.12 -17.12
CA ASN A 309 5.74 -16.01 -17.50
C ASN A 309 6.42 -14.66 -17.19
N TYR A 310 6.79 -13.94 -18.24
CA TYR A 310 7.46 -12.64 -18.14
C TYR A 310 6.53 -11.46 -17.83
N HIS A 311 5.21 -11.63 -17.74
CA HIS A 311 4.27 -10.54 -17.46
C HIS A 311 4.19 -10.15 -15.97
N TRP A 312 5.34 -10.09 -15.29
CA TRP A 312 5.42 -9.88 -13.86
C TRP A 312 5.10 -8.44 -13.42
N GLN A 313 5.20 -7.45 -14.31
CA GLN A 313 5.03 -6.04 -13.92
C GLN A 313 3.61 -5.74 -13.40
N TRP A 314 2.57 -6.05 -14.18
CA TRP A 314 1.19 -5.84 -13.73
C TRP A 314 0.77 -6.82 -12.65
N THR A 315 1.25 -8.06 -12.70
CA THR A 315 0.94 -9.04 -11.66
C THR A 315 1.50 -8.62 -10.31
N SER A 316 2.73 -8.10 -10.24
CA SER A 316 3.30 -7.58 -8.99
C SER A 316 2.51 -6.39 -8.44
N PHE A 317 2.10 -5.46 -9.31
CA PHE A 317 1.26 -4.33 -8.93
C PHE A 317 -0.11 -4.78 -8.38
N PHE A 318 -0.84 -5.62 -9.12
CA PHE A 318 -2.17 -6.07 -8.71
C PHE A 318 -2.14 -7.04 -7.52
N SER A 319 -1.07 -7.83 -7.38
CA SER A 319 -0.84 -8.70 -6.22
C SER A 319 -0.70 -7.92 -4.92
N ALA A 320 -0.06 -6.76 -4.98
CA ALA A 320 0.04 -5.86 -3.84
C ALA A 320 -1.24 -5.04 -3.64
N ALA A 321 -1.85 -4.56 -4.73
CA ALA A 321 -3.05 -3.73 -4.69
C ALA A 321 -4.28 -4.50 -4.15
N SER A 322 -4.33 -5.82 -4.33
CA SER A 322 -5.45 -6.64 -3.87
C SER A 322 -5.63 -6.63 -2.34
N THR A 323 -4.65 -6.19 -1.56
CA THR A 323 -4.84 -5.91 -0.12
C THR A 323 -6.03 -4.98 0.13
N SER A 324 -6.24 -3.98 -0.72
CA SER A 324 -7.37 -3.06 -0.56
C SER A 324 -8.73 -3.71 -0.83
N LEU A 325 -8.78 -4.75 -1.66
CA LEU A 325 -10.01 -5.52 -1.90
C LEU A 325 -10.45 -6.21 -0.61
N TYR A 326 -9.51 -6.83 0.10
CA TYR A 326 -9.79 -7.47 1.39
C TYR A 326 -10.21 -6.45 2.45
N VAL A 327 -9.58 -5.28 2.48
CA VAL A 327 -9.99 -4.17 3.35
C VAL A 327 -11.40 -3.68 3.01
N TYR A 328 -11.76 -3.60 1.72
CA TYR A 328 -13.10 -3.22 1.30
C TYR A 328 -14.14 -4.28 1.70
N LEU A 329 -13.84 -5.58 1.53
CA LEU A 329 -14.70 -6.66 2.01
C LEU A 329 -14.90 -6.61 3.53
N TYR A 330 -13.82 -6.35 4.28
CA TYR A 330 -13.90 -6.12 5.71
C TYR A 330 -14.79 -4.94 6.07
N SER A 331 -14.76 -3.87 5.26
CA SER A 331 -15.60 -2.70 5.49
C SER A 331 -17.10 -3.00 5.35
N ILE A 332 -17.48 -3.93 4.48
CA ILE A 332 -18.88 -4.39 4.34
C ILE A 332 -19.28 -5.11 5.63
N TYR A 333 -18.43 -6.01 6.12
CA TYR A 333 -18.65 -6.68 7.41
C TYR A 333 -18.77 -5.65 8.55
N TYR A 334 -17.86 -4.69 8.62
CA TYR A 334 -17.86 -3.64 9.64
C TYR A 334 -19.14 -2.80 9.60
N TYR A 335 -19.61 -2.44 8.40
CA TYR A 335 -20.85 -1.71 8.20
C TYR A 335 -22.04 -2.41 8.87
N HIS A 336 -22.23 -3.70 8.59
CA HIS A 336 -23.38 -4.44 9.09
C HIS A 336 -23.31 -4.82 10.57
N VAL A 337 -22.11 -5.09 11.09
CA VAL A 337 -21.96 -5.65 12.45
C VAL A 337 -21.64 -4.58 13.50
N LYS A 338 -20.93 -3.52 13.11
CA LYS A 338 -20.40 -2.52 14.06
C LYS A 338 -21.03 -1.15 13.92
N THR A 339 -21.56 -0.80 12.75
CA THR A 339 -22.18 0.51 12.56
C THR A 339 -23.69 0.44 12.79
N LYS A 340 -24.25 1.46 13.47
CA LYS A 340 -25.71 1.65 13.62
C LYS A 340 -26.27 2.59 12.55
N MET A 341 -25.56 2.72 11.43
CA MET A 341 -25.89 3.66 10.36
C MET A 341 -27.07 3.13 9.55
N SER A 342 -28.05 4.00 9.27
CA SER A 342 -29.25 3.63 8.52
C SER A 342 -29.65 4.75 7.55
N GLY A 343 -30.31 4.36 6.46
CA GLY A 343 -30.70 5.29 5.39
C GLY A 343 -29.70 5.40 4.24
N PHE A 344 -30.22 5.79 3.07
CA PHE A 344 -29.50 5.78 1.80
C PHE A 344 -28.31 6.74 1.74
N PHE A 345 -28.45 7.95 2.29
CA PHE A 345 -27.36 8.92 2.27
C PHE A 345 -26.20 8.45 3.16
N GLN A 346 -26.50 7.90 4.34
CA GLN A 346 -25.48 7.44 5.28
C GLN A 346 -24.72 6.21 4.75
N THR A 347 -25.42 5.25 4.13
CA THR A 347 -24.79 4.12 3.43
C THR A 347 -23.90 4.61 2.29
N SER A 348 -24.41 5.52 1.45
CA SER A 348 -23.66 6.06 0.31
C SER A 348 -22.40 6.79 0.74
N PHE A 349 -22.48 7.63 1.78
CA PHE A 349 -21.30 8.28 2.35
C PHE A 349 -20.29 7.27 2.89
N TYR A 350 -20.73 6.28 3.66
CA TYR A 350 -19.86 5.25 4.20
C TYR A 350 -19.08 4.51 3.10
N PHE A 351 -19.80 3.96 2.12
CA PHE A 351 -19.18 3.20 1.05
C PHE A 351 -18.37 4.07 0.09
N GLY A 352 -18.80 5.31 -0.17
CA GLY A 352 -18.08 6.26 -1.00
C GLY A 352 -16.70 6.61 -0.42
N TYR A 353 -16.65 7.06 0.84
CA TYR A 353 -15.38 7.38 1.49
C TYR A 353 -14.50 6.15 1.68
N THR A 354 -15.09 5.00 2.02
CA THR A 354 -14.34 3.77 2.20
C THR A 354 -13.76 3.25 0.88
N LEU A 355 -14.50 3.39 -0.22
CA LEU A 355 -14.00 3.06 -1.55
C LEU A 355 -12.81 3.95 -1.91
N MET A 356 -12.90 5.27 -1.69
CA MET A 356 -11.78 6.19 -1.92
C MET A 356 -10.55 5.83 -1.09
N PHE A 357 -10.74 5.50 0.19
CA PHE A 357 -9.67 5.03 1.06
C PHE A 357 -9.02 3.75 0.52
N CYS A 358 -9.83 2.76 0.12
CA CYS A 358 -9.34 1.49 -0.41
C CYS A 358 -8.62 1.66 -1.76
N LEU A 359 -9.10 2.54 -2.65
CA LEU A 359 -8.40 2.86 -3.89
C LEU A 359 -7.02 3.48 -3.60
N GLY A 360 -6.95 4.41 -2.66
CA GLY A 360 -5.70 4.99 -2.21
C GLY A 360 -4.72 3.95 -1.66
N LEU A 361 -5.21 3.08 -0.75
CA LEU A 361 -4.42 1.99 -0.18
C LEU A 361 -3.93 1.01 -1.26
N GLY A 362 -4.79 0.66 -2.22
CA GLY A 362 -4.47 -0.26 -3.30
C GLY A 362 -3.38 0.29 -4.22
N ILE A 363 -3.45 1.57 -4.58
CA ILE A 363 -2.41 2.22 -5.41
C ILE A 363 -1.08 2.31 -4.65
N LEU A 364 -1.12 2.64 -3.34
CA LEU A 364 0.06 2.65 -2.47
C LEU A 364 0.74 1.29 -2.39
N CYS A 365 -0.01 0.25 -2.00
CA CYS A 365 0.53 -1.12 -1.90
C CYS A 365 1.02 -1.59 -3.28
N GLY A 366 0.24 -1.33 -4.33
CA GLY A 366 0.58 -1.56 -5.73
C GLY A 366 1.97 -1.06 -6.12
N ALA A 367 2.23 0.22 -5.85
CA ALA A 367 3.50 0.86 -6.18
C ALA A 367 4.67 0.27 -5.40
N VAL A 368 4.49 0.07 -4.08
CA VAL A 368 5.51 -0.48 -3.19
C VAL A 368 5.89 -1.90 -3.59
N GLY A 369 4.90 -2.75 -3.87
CA GLY A 369 5.10 -4.11 -4.35
C GLY A 369 5.83 -4.14 -5.70
N TYR A 370 5.41 -3.31 -6.65
CA TYR A 370 6.07 -3.20 -7.96
C TYR A 370 7.54 -2.79 -7.85
N LEU A 371 7.86 -1.80 -7.02
CA LEU A 371 9.24 -1.37 -6.79
C LEU A 371 10.09 -2.46 -6.15
N GLY A 372 9.55 -3.14 -5.13
CA GLY A 372 10.20 -4.27 -4.47
C GLY A 372 10.52 -5.41 -5.45
N SER A 373 9.52 -5.83 -6.24
CA SER A 373 9.70 -6.83 -7.29
C SER A 373 10.69 -6.37 -8.37
N THR A 374 10.70 -5.10 -8.76
CA THR A 374 11.67 -4.59 -9.75
C THR A 374 13.11 -4.68 -9.26
N LEU A 375 13.36 -4.34 -7.99
CA LEU A 375 14.67 -4.49 -7.36
C LEU A 375 15.07 -5.96 -7.29
N PHE A 376 14.15 -6.84 -6.90
CA PHE A 376 14.37 -8.28 -6.86
C PHE A 376 14.72 -8.85 -8.24
N VAL A 377 13.90 -8.58 -9.27
CA VAL A 377 14.14 -9.03 -10.65
C VAL A 377 15.51 -8.56 -11.13
N ARG A 378 15.83 -7.28 -10.98
CA ARG A 378 17.17 -6.78 -11.36
C ARG A 378 18.30 -7.49 -10.61
N ARG A 379 18.09 -7.82 -9.33
CA ARG A 379 19.10 -8.49 -8.50
C ARG A 379 19.36 -9.93 -8.94
N ILE A 380 18.32 -10.70 -9.28
CA ILE A 380 18.48 -12.10 -9.70
C ILE A 380 19.04 -12.22 -11.13
N TYR A 381 18.72 -11.28 -12.03
CA TYR A 381 19.21 -11.32 -13.41
C TYR A 381 20.58 -10.66 -13.61
N ARG A 382 21.10 -9.89 -12.64
CA ARG A 382 22.44 -9.27 -12.74
C ARG A 382 23.58 -10.30 -12.84
N ASN A 383 23.37 -11.50 -12.29
CA ASN A 383 24.41 -12.53 -12.19
C ASN A 383 24.28 -13.62 -13.26
N ILE A 384 23.29 -13.52 -14.17
CA ILE A 384 23.16 -14.45 -15.29
C ILE A 384 24.14 -14.00 -16.38
N LYS A 385 25.03 -14.91 -16.82
CA LYS A 385 25.82 -14.72 -18.05
C LYS A 385 24.83 -14.66 -19.22
N CYS A 386 24.58 -13.46 -19.72
CA CYS A 386 23.66 -13.19 -20.83
C CYS A 386 24.52 -12.95 -22.07
N ASP A 387 24.75 -13.99 -22.89
CA ASP A 387 25.48 -13.92 -24.17
C ASP A 387 24.73 -13.13 -25.27
#